data_AF-A0A1R2BC50-F1
#
_entry.id   AF-A0A1R2BC50-F1
#
_cell.length_a   1.000
_cell.length_b   1.000
_cell.length_c   1.000
_cell.angle_alpha   90.00
_cell.angle_beta   90.00
_cell.angle_gamma   90.00
#
_symmetry.space_group_name_H-M   'P 1'
#
loop_
_entity.id
_entity.type
_entity.pdbx_description
1 polymer ?
#
loop_
_entity_poly.entity_id
_entity_poly.type
_entity_poly.pdbx_seq_one_letter_code
_entity_poly.pdbx_strand_id
1 'polypeptide(L)'
;MNEQERAESVRQCKWVDEVICPCPWVSTLDFMNTHNINYICHDNTPYIMGADITGDVYYPSKQAGRFLATQRTEGVSTSDLIIRMLISSNEFVRENKAKSGSSYSRYLKPLRQGFTSIKVNTLKP
;
A
#
# COMPACT_ATOMS: atom_id res chain seq x y z
N MET A 1 8.04 -3.93 1.37
CA MET A 1 8.82 -2.70 1.54
C MET A 1 8.81 -2.30 3.01
N ASN A 2 9.96 -2.25 3.65
CA ASN A 2 10.12 -1.70 4.99
C ASN A 2 10.00 -0.16 4.98
N GLU A 3 10.03 0.49 6.14
CA GLU A 3 9.86 1.96 6.23
C GLU A 3 10.94 2.74 5.47
N GLN A 4 12.21 2.36 5.61
CA GLN A 4 13.33 3.01 4.95
C GLN A 4 13.24 2.89 3.42
N GLU A 5 12.93 1.71 2.91
CA GLU A 5 12.72 1.47 1.47
C GLU A 5 11.59 2.34 0.91
N ARG A 6 10.50 2.53 1.66
CA ARG A 6 9.41 3.41 1.25
C ARG A 6 9.85 4.88 1.25
N ALA A 7 10.57 5.33 2.28
CA ALA A 7 11.07 6.70 2.35
C ALA A 7 12.02 7.01 1.18
N GLU A 8 12.96 6.11 0.87
CA GLU A 8 13.85 6.29 -0.29
C GLU A 8 13.09 6.30 -1.61
N SER A 9 12.06 5.45 -1.76
CA SER A 9 11.23 5.44 -2.96
C SER A 9 10.52 6.78 -3.19
N VAL A 10 10.03 7.41 -2.11
CA VAL A 10 9.36 8.72 -2.18
C VAL A 10 10.37 9.83 -2.49
N ARG A 11 11.59 9.79 -1.94
CA ARG A 11 12.66 10.78 -2.25
C ARG A 11 13.06 10.81 -3.72
N GLN A 12 12.88 9.72 -4.46
CA GLN A 12 13.18 9.65 -5.90
C GLN A 12 12.01 10.11 -6.77
N CYS A 13 10.88 10.51 -6.19
CA CYS A 13 9.76 11.04 -6.95
C CYS A 13 10.08 12.45 -7.45
N LYS A 14 9.87 12.69 -8.75
CA LYS A 14 10.11 13.98 -9.42
C LYS A 14 9.47 15.19 -8.71
N TRP A 15 8.33 14.97 -8.06
CA TRP A 15 7.50 16.03 -7.47
C TRP A 15 7.72 16.23 -5.96
N VAL A 16 8.69 15.54 -5.38
CA VAL A 16 8.96 15.57 -3.94
C VAL A 16 10.23 16.36 -3.67
N ASP A 17 10.12 17.39 -2.82
CA ASP A 17 11.26 18.19 -2.36
C ASP A 17 11.83 17.67 -1.03
N GLU A 18 10.97 17.30 -0.08
CA GLU A 18 11.36 16.85 1.27
C GLU A 18 10.53 15.62 1.70
N VAL A 19 11.15 14.72 2.48
CA VAL A 19 10.48 13.56 3.08
C VAL A 19 10.71 13.54 4.59
N ILE A 20 9.61 13.66 5.35
CA ILE A 20 9.61 13.53 6.81
C ILE A 20 9.36 12.06 7.18
N CYS A 21 10.34 11.43 7.85
CA CYS A 21 10.27 10.05 8.31
C CYS A 21 11.03 9.89 9.64
N PRO A 22 10.43 9.33 10.71
CA PRO A 22 9.08 8.76 10.76
C PRO A 22 7.99 9.84 10.71
N CYS A 23 6.82 9.49 10.16
CA CYS A 23 5.64 10.35 10.10
C CYS A 23 4.58 9.83 11.09
N PRO A 24 3.90 10.70 11.86
CA PRO A 24 2.83 10.25 12.73
C PRO A 24 1.67 9.67 11.92
N TRP A 25 0.93 8.74 12.53
CA TRP A 25 -0.25 8.16 11.87
C TRP A 25 -1.34 9.21 11.60
N VAL A 26 -1.58 10.11 12.57
CA VAL A 26 -2.52 11.24 12.43
C VAL A 26 -1.70 12.52 12.32
N SER A 27 -1.82 13.22 11.18
CA SER A 27 -1.20 14.53 10.97
C SER A 27 -2.03 15.61 11.68
N THR A 28 -1.73 15.86 12.95
CA THR A 28 -2.40 16.89 13.75
C THR A 28 -2.05 18.30 13.27
N LEU A 29 -2.89 19.29 13.62
CA LEU A 29 -2.61 20.70 13.31
C LEU A 29 -1.29 21.18 13.93
N ASP A 30 -0.91 20.68 15.11
CA ASP A 30 0.37 21.00 15.75
C ASP A 30 1.57 20.48 14.96
N PHE A 31 1.46 19.25 14.43
CA PHE A 31 2.48 18.70 13.53
C PHE A 31 2.60 19.56 12.27
N MET A 32 1.46 19.96 11.68
CA MET A 32 1.48 20.86 10.52
C MET A 32 2.14 22.19 10.83
N ASN A 33 1.86 22.79 11.99
CA ASN A 33 2.45 24.07 12.39
C ASN A 33 3.97 23.93 12.65
N THR A 34 4.40 22.86 13.31
CA THR A 34 5.81 22.58 13.60
C THR A 34 6.65 22.45 12.33
N HIS A 35 6.07 21.84 11.29
CA HIS A 35 6.73 21.62 10.00
C HIS A 35 6.35 22.68 8.94
N ASN A 36 5.67 23.77 9.31
CA ASN A 36 5.22 24.82 8.40
C ASN A 36 4.39 24.31 7.19
N ILE A 37 3.62 23.24 7.36
CA ILE A 37 2.82 22.60 6.30
C ILE A 37 1.52 23.37 6.10
N ASN A 38 1.30 24.01 4.94
CA ASN A 38 0.06 24.77 4.72
C ASN A 38 -1.18 23.88 4.51
N TYR A 39 -1.04 22.81 3.73
CA TYR A 39 -2.13 21.93 3.31
C TYR A 39 -1.75 20.46 3.41
N ILE A 40 -2.73 19.61 3.70
CA ILE A 40 -2.65 18.16 3.53
C ILE A 40 -3.35 17.78 2.22
N CYS A 41 -2.67 16.99 1.40
CA CYS A 41 -3.20 16.50 0.13
C CYS A 41 -3.43 14.98 0.21
N HIS A 42 -4.69 14.53 0.11
CA HIS A 42 -5.07 13.11 0.06
C HIS A 42 -6.38 12.96 -0.72
N ASP A 43 -6.76 11.74 -1.10
CA ASP A 43 -8.10 11.49 -1.64
C ASP A 43 -9.21 11.89 -0.65
N ASN A 44 -10.40 12.19 -1.19
CA ASN A 44 -11.50 12.74 -0.39
C ASN A 44 -12.26 11.66 0.43
N THR A 45 -11.89 10.39 0.29
CA THR A 45 -12.58 9.31 0.99
C THR A 45 -12.28 9.40 2.50
N PRO A 46 -13.30 9.36 3.37
CA PRO A 46 -13.09 9.34 4.81
C PRO A 46 -12.16 8.20 5.21
N TYR A 47 -11.04 8.54 5.87
CA TYR A 47 -10.08 7.53 6.30
C TYR A 47 -10.32 7.22 7.77
N ILE A 48 -11.04 6.12 8.02
CA ILE A 48 -11.52 5.73 9.35
C ILE A 48 -10.48 4.83 10.03
N MET A 49 -10.15 5.12 11.28
CA MET A 49 -9.22 4.32 12.08
C MET A 49 -9.93 3.54 13.19
N GLY A 50 -10.06 2.23 13.00
CA GLY A 50 -10.50 1.30 14.06
C GLY A 50 -11.85 1.63 14.69
N ALA A 51 -12.18 0.95 15.80
CA ALA A 51 -13.42 1.20 16.54
C ALA A 51 -13.34 2.45 17.45
N ASP A 52 -12.11 2.89 17.78
CA ASP A 52 -11.87 3.86 18.85
C ASP A 52 -11.80 5.31 18.36
N ILE A 53 -11.71 5.53 17.04
CA ILE A 53 -11.78 6.86 16.42
C ILE A 53 -13.03 6.90 15.56
N THR A 54 -14.07 7.49 16.12
CA THR A 54 -15.34 7.74 15.43
C THR A 54 -15.16 8.89 14.43
N GLY A 55 -14.54 8.63 13.28
CA GLY A 55 -14.49 9.60 12.20
C GLY A 55 -13.29 9.51 11.26
N ASP A 56 -13.25 10.48 10.35
CA ASP A 56 -12.17 10.69 9.39
C ASP A 56 -10.95 11.33 10.08
N VAL A 57 -9.76 10.71 9.96
CA VAL A 57 -8.52 11.25 10.54
C VAL A 57 -8.18 12.64 10.00
N TYR A 58 -8.65 13.00 8.80
CA TYR A 58 -8.44 14.31 8.19
C TYR A 58 -9.50 15.34 8.58
N TYR A 59 -10.50 14.97 9.39
CA TYR A 59 -11.60 15.86 9.77
C TYR A 59 -11.11 17.20 10.35
N PRO A 60 -10.15 17.26 11.30
CA PRO A 60 -9.65 18.53 11.83
C PRO A 60 -9.02 19.42 10.74
N SER A 61 -8.26 18.82 9.83
CA SER A 61 -7.60 19.54 8.73
C SER A 61 -8.60 20.04 7.68
N LYS A 62 -9.67 19.27 7.43
CA LYS A 62 -10.80 19.68 6.57
C LYS A 62 -11.57 20.85 7.18
N GLN A 63 -11.90 20.78 8.48
CA GLN A 63 -12.58 21.87 9.20
C GLN A 63 -11.74 23.16 9.21
N ALA A 64 -10.42 23.05 9.32
CA ALA A 64 -9.51 24.20 9.28
C ALA A 64 -9.29 24.77 7.86
N GLY A 65 -9.90 24.20 6.81
CA GLY A 65 -9.68 24.63 5.42
C GLY A 65 -8.27 24.33 4.90
N ARG A 66 -7.54 23.40 5.53
CA ARG A 66 -6.15 23.04 5.22
C ARG A 66 -6.05 21.65 4.58
N PHE A 67 -7.09 21.23 3.86
CA PHE A 67 -7.14 19.95 3.16
C PHE A 67 -7.45 20.16 1.68
N LEU A 68 -6.63 19.58 0.80
CA LEU A 68 -6.81 19.59 -0.64
C LEU A 68 -7.05 18.17 -1.14
N ALA A 69 -8.24 17.94 -1.71
CA ALA A 69 -8.60 16.62 -2.20
C ALA A 69 -7.90 16.31 -3.54
N THR A 70 -7.16 15.20 -3.59
CA THR A 70 -6.57 14.68 -4.82
C THR A 70 -7.44 13.59 -5.44
N GLN A 71 -7.25 13.32 -6.73
CA GLN A 71 -7.94 12.22 -7.42
C GLN A 71 -7.08 10.96 -7.45
N ARG A 72 -7.71 9.81 -7.28
CA ARG A 72 -7.04 8.51 -7.43
C ARG A 72 -6.77 8.23 -8.90
N THR A 73 -5.65 7.58 -9.20
CA THR A 73 -5.37 7.07 -10.54
C THR A 73 -6.07 5.72 -10.71
N GLU A 74 -6.94 5.60 -11.71
CA GLU A 74 -7.63 4.35 -12.01
C GLU A 74 -6.68 3.30 -12.60
N GLY A 75 -6.99 2.02 -12.37
CA GLY A 75 -6.24 0.89 -12.96
C GLY A 75 -4.87 0.60 -12.34
N VAL A 76 -4.51 1.27 -11.23
CA VAL A 76 -3.27 1.00 -10.48
C VAL A 76 -3.49 1.09 -8.97
N SER A 77 -3.04 0.06 -8.25
CA SER A 77 -2.93 0.08 -6.78
C SER A 77 -1.92 -0.96 -6.32
N THR A 78 -1.43 -0.85 -5.09
CA THR A 78 -0.54 -1.86 -4.49
C THR A 78 -1.19 -3.24 -4.49
N SER A 79 -2.48 -3.32 -4.12
CA SER A 79 -3.23 -4.58 -4.11
C SER A 79 -3.34 -5.20 -5.51
N ASP A 80 -3.63 -4.38 -6.52
CA ASP A 80 -3.72 -4.84 -7.91
C ASP A 80 -2.37 -5.36 -8.43
N LEU A 81 -1.27 -4.65 -8.15
CA LEU A 81 0.07 -5.14 -8.51
C LEU A 81 0.41 -6.47 -7.83
N ILE A 82 0.10 -6.61 -6.54
CA ILE A 82 0.28 -7.87 -5.80
C ILE A 82 -0.56 -8.99 -6.44
N ILE A 83 -1.83 -8.73 -6.77
CA ILE A 83 -2.73 -9.71 -7.39
C ILE A 83 -2.18 -10.16 -8.75
N ARG A 84 -1.73 -9.24 -9.59
CA ARG A 84 -1.13 -9.56 -10.90
C ARG A 84 0.10 -10.47 -10.76
N MET A 85 0.99 -10.18 -9.80
CA MET A 85 2.16 -11.01 -9.51
C MET A 85 1.76 -12.41 -9.02
N LEU A 86 0.74 -12.50 -8.15
CA LEU A 86 0.25 -13.77 -7.63
C LEU A 86 -0.39 -14.65 -8.72
N ILE A 87 -1.19 -14.05 -9.61
CA ILE A 87 -1.79 -14.76 -10.75
C ILE A 87 -0.70 -15.32 -11.65
N SER A 88 0.24 -14.47 -12.09
CA SER A 88 1.36 -14.89 -12.94
C SER A 88 2.21 -16.00 -12.30
N SER A 89 2.47 -15.89 -10.99
CA SER A 89 3.20 -16.93 -10.24
C SER A 89 2.45 -18.27 -10.21
N ASN A 90 1.13 -18.23 -10.01
CA ASN A 90 0.30 -19.43 -9.98
C ASN A 90 0.20 -20.12 -11.34
N GLU A 91 0.10 -19.35 -12.42
CA GLU A 91 0.11 -19.86 -13.80
C GLU A 91 1.44 -20.54 -14.13
N PHE A 92 2.56 -19.87 -13.84
CA PHE A 92 3.89 -20.45 -14.00
C PHE A 92 4.03 -21.79 -13.25
N VAL A 93 3.55 -21.87 -12.00
CA VAL A 93 3.60 -23.12 -11.22
C VAL A 93 2.71 -24.21 -11.84
N ARG A 94 1.52 -23.86 -12.33
CA ARG A 94 0.59 -24.82 -12.98
C ARG A 94 1.16 -25.39 -14.26
N GLU A 95 1.68 -24.54 -15.14
CA GLU A 95 2.30 -24.96 -16.40
C GLU A 95 3.50 -25.87 -16.17
N ASN A 96 4.37 -25.51 -15.22
CA ASN A 96 5.53 -26.32 -14.91
C ASN A 96 5.13 -27.68 -14.30
N LYS A 97 4.08 -27.74 -13.47
CA LYS A 97 3.55 -29.02 -12.98
C LYS A 97 3.01 -29.91 -14.11
N ALA A 98 2.30 -29.34 -15.09
CA ALA A 98 1.83 -30.09 -16.26
C ALA A 98 3.00 -30.63 -17.11
N LYS A 99 4.11 -29.88 -17.20
CA LYS A 99 5.35 -30.30 -17.88
C LYS A 99 6.19 -31.30 -17.06
N SER A 100 6.01 -31.34 -15.74
CA SER A 100 6.79 -32.17 -14.78
C SER A 100 6.48 -33.67 -14.82
N GLY A 101 5.69 -34.16 -15.79
CA GLY A 101 5.74 -35.57 -16.21
C GLY A 101 7.11 -35.98 -16.78
N SER A 102 8.03 -35.01 -17.00
CA SER A 102 9.42 -35.23 -17.39
C SER A 102 10.40 -34.45 -16.48
N SER A 103 11.06 -35.17 -15.57
CA SER A 103 12.38 -34.93 -14.95
C SER A 103 12.81 -33.58 -14.32
N TYR A 104 11.95 -32.59 -14.04
CA TYR A 104 12.39 -31.30 -13.45
C TYR A 104 11.98 -31.02 -11.98
N SER A 105 11.87 -32.07 -11.16
CA SER A 105 11.54 -31.99 -9.72
C SER A 105 12.57 -31.23 -8.84
N ARG A 106 13.76 -30.91 -9.35
CA ARG A 106 14.89 -30.39 -8.53
C ARG A 106 14.82 -28.89 -8.20
N TYR A 107 14.11 -28.08 -8.98
CA TYR A 107 14.15 -26.60 -8.86
C TYR A 107 13.03 -25.98 -8.01
N LEU A 108 12.03 -26.75 -7.59
CA LEU A 108 10.85 -26.25 -6.85
C LEU A 108 10.97 -26.37 -5.32
N LYS A 109 12.12 -26.84 -4.78
CA LYS A 109 12.32 -26.98 -3.33
C LYS A 109 12.40 -25.65 -2.55
N PRO A 110 12.92 -24.53 -3.06
CA PRO A 110 13.05 -23.31 -2.24
C PRO A 110 11.73 -22.54 -2.03
N LEU A 111 10.78 -22.61 -2.97
CA LEU A 111 9.54 -21.82 -2.91
C LEU A 111 8.49 -22.36 -1.92
N ARG A 112 8.69 -23.56 -1.37
CA ARG A 112 7.75 -24.19 -0.43
C ARG A 112 7.91 -23.73 1.01
N GLN A 113 9.03 -23.10 1.39
CA GLN A 113 9.31 -22.79 2.80
C GLN A 113 8.78 -21.43 3.29
N GLY A 114 8.16 -20.60 2.44
CA GLY A 114 7.75 -19.24 2.81
C GLY A 114 6.27 -18.89 2.68
N PHE A 115 5.45 -19.70 2.02
CA PHE A 115 4.05 -19.36 1.74
C PHE A 115 3.09 -20.23 2.54
N THR A 116 2.93 -19.90 3.82
CA THR A 116 1.75 -20.30 4.59
C THR A 116 0.54 -19.59 3.97
N SER A 117 -0.39 -20.39 3.46
CA SER A 117 -1.68 -20.01 2.86
C SER A 117 -2.25 -18.66 3.32
N ILE A 118 -2.30 -17.67 2.42
CA ILE A 118 -3.15 -16.50 2.61
C ILE A 118 -4.54 -16.88 2.10
N LYS A 119 -5.50 -17.08 3.02
CA LYS A 119 -6.91 -17.22 2.66
C LYS A 119 -7.41 -15.84 2.23
N VAL A 120 -7.60 -15.65 0.93
CA VAL A 120 -8.33 -14.50 0.40
C VAL A 120 -9.80 -14.79 0.63
N ASN A 121 -10.37 -14.25 1.71
CA ASN A 121 -11.82 -14.23 1.88
C ASN A 121 -12.39 -13.25 0.85
N THR A 122 -12.83 -13.78 -0.28
CA THR A 122 -13.70 -13.04 -1.20
C THR A 122 -15.01 -12.76 -0.46
N LEU A 123 -15.18 -11.52 0.01
CA LEU A 123 -16.50 -11.01 0.37
C LEU A 123 -17.35 -11.05 -0.91
N LYS A 124 -18.38 -11.91 -0.89
CA LYS A 124 -19.42 -11.92 -1.92
C LYS A 124 -20.21 -10.61 -1.85
N PRO A 125 -20.79 -10.18 -2.99
CA PRO A 125 -21.49 -8.89 -3.12
C PRO A 125 -22.70 -8.77 -2.19
#